data_AF-A0A2E4NIB9-F1
#
_entry.id   AF-A0A2E4NIB9-F1
#
_cell.length_a   1.000
_cell.length_b   1.000
_cell.length_c   1.000
_cell.angle_alpha   90.00
_cell.angle_beta   90.00
_cell.angle_gamma   90.00
#
_symmetry.space_group_name_H-M   'P 1'
#
loop_
_entity.id
_entity.type
_entity.pdbx_description
1 polymer ?
#
loop_
_entity_poly.entity_id
_entity_poly.type
_entity_poly.pdbx_seq_one_letter_code
_entity_poly.pdbx_strand_id
1 'polypeptide(L)'
;MPLHGIKVIDLANFLAGPLSSMFLADFGAEVIKVERPGTGDEVRYWGHNKDGVGLMYKLINRNKKSITADLRSPIGVEIVKRLVEDADIVIENYRKGTLEKWGIGYDTLSKINPGLIMVRITGFGQTGPNSHRPGFGTLAEGYAGYAYITGYPDRPPLLPGFGLADDTAGLMGAYLSMVALQARTKNGGKGQIVDFGIYEPLFTLLGPQVVDYDQLGVVQERNGSRLPFTAPRNTYRTKDDKWVSISGSAQSTFERMCDALNVPELPKDERFLDNRLRIENSIALDDALQEAIEKVDRDELISLFDEFDAAAAPCNNIQEIFEDPHFAARENIVAVEDDELSGSIRMQNVVGKLSENPGKVRHAGPKLGSSNAEILLDKLGFDKEELEIQGYTFD
;
A
#
# COMPACT_ATOMS: atom_id res chain seq x y z
N MET A 1 20.14 7.53 -7.03
CA MET A 1 18.73 7.38 -6.61
C MET A 1 18.38 8.52 -5.66
N PRO A 2 17.15 9.04 -5.68
CA PRO A 2 16.83 10.35 -5.10
C PRO A 2 16.88 10.40 -3.56
N LEU A 3 16.79 9.26 -2.86
CA LEU A 3 16.92 9.18 -1.41
C LEU A 3 18.26 8.62 -0.95
N HIS A 4 19.26 8.60 -1.84
CA HIS A 4 20.61 8.22 -1.44
C HIS A 4 21.14 9.16 -0.35
N GLY A 5 21.72 8.58 0.70
CA GLY A 5 22.17 9.31 1.89
C GLY A 5 21.11 9.45 2.98
N ILE A 6 19.85 9.09 2.72
CA ILE A 6 18.82 9.00 3.76
C ILE A 6 18.90 7.64 4.46
N LYS A 7 18.96 7.63 5.78
CA LYS A 7 18.95 6.41 6.60
C LYS A 7 17.65 6.25 7.39
N VAL A 8 17.05 5.08 7.28
CA VAL A 8 15.79 4.73 7.93
C VAL A 8 15.98 3.50 8.81
N ILE A 9 15.58 3.60 10.08
CA ILE A 9 15.48 2.47 11.00
C ILE A 9 14.03 2.01 11.02
N ASP A 10 13.78 0.83 10.49
CA ASP A 10 12.46 0.21 10.45
C ASP A 10 12.30 -0.74 11.63
N LEU A 11 11.64 -0.27 12.69
CA LEU A 11 11.29 -1.04 13.87
C LEU A 11 9.91 -1.69 13.75
N ALA A 12 9.16 -1.35 12.69
CA ALA A 12 7.78 -1.75 12.53
C ALA A 12 7.65 -3.22 12.13
N ASN A 13 6.49 -3.82 12.41
CA ASN A 13 6.17 -5.19 12.03
C ASN A 13 4.98 -5.23 11.07
N PHE A 14 4.67 -6.39 10.49
CA PHE A 14 3.50 -6.61 9.64
C PHE A 14 3.55 -5.82 8.31
N LEU A 15 2.59 -4.93 8.05
CA LEU A 15 2.37 -4.32 6.73
C LEU A 15 2.65 -2.81 6.69
N ALA A 16 1.83 -1.96 7.33
CA ALA A 16 1.86 -0.52 7.09
C ALA A 16 3.23 0.16 7.30
N GLY A 17 3.90 -0.12 8.42
CA GLY A 17 5.24 0.39 8.69
C GLY A 17 6.29 -0.15 7.70
N PRO A 18 6.40 -1.48 7.54
CA PRO A 18 7.30 -2.07 6.56
C PRO A 18 7.07 -1.62 5.11
N LEU A 19 5.83 -1.35 4.69
CA LEU A 19 5.52 -0.79 3.37
C LEU A 19 5.99 0.66 3.23
N SER A 20 5.86 1.47 4.29
CA SER A 20 6.39 2.83 4.31
C SER A 20 7.88 2.84 4.03
N SER A 21 8.63 1.99 4.73
CA SER A 21 10.09 1.90 4.56
C SER A 21 10.47 1.23 3.23
N MET A 22 9.67 0.31 2.70
CA MET A 22 9.85 -0.28 1.36
C MET A 22 9.86 0.80 0.27
N PHE A 23 8.86 1.69 0.28
CA PHE A 23 8.79 2.79 -0.70
C PHE A 23 10.01 3.71 -0.61
N LEU A 24 10.52 4.00 0.60
CA LEU A 24 11.75 4.77 0.76
C LEU A 24 12.99 4.01 0.24
N ALA A 25 13.07 2.71 0.52
CA ALA A 25 14.18 1.84 0.07
C ALA A 25 14.23 1.72 -1.47
N ASP A 26 13.08 1.65 -2.11
CA ASP A 26 12.94 1.60 -3.58
C ASP A 26 13.53 2.82 -4.27
N PHE A 27 13.50 3.97 -3.61
CA PHE A 27 14.09 5.23 -4.07
C PHE A 27 15.47 5.52 -3.49
N GLY A 28 16.10 4.52 -2.85
CA GLY A 28 17.53 4.52 -2.53
C GLY A 28 17.91 4.89 -1.09
N ALA A 29 16.94 5.01 -0.19
CA ALA A 29 17.24 5.13 1.24
C ALA A 29 17.92 3.85 1.76
N GLU A 30 18.88 3.99 2.68
CA GLU A 30 19.41 2.86 3.43
C GLU A 30 18.40 2.51 4.54
N VAL A 31 17.68 1.40 4.36
CA VAL A 31 16.70 0.93 5.34
C VAL A 31 17.26 -0.25 6.12
N ILE A 32 17.35 -0.10 7.44
CA ILE A 32 17.75 -1.16 8.36
C ILE A 32 16.49 -1.65 9.07
N LYS A 33 16.00 -2.82 8.68
CA LYS A 33 14.91 -3.52 9.36
C LYS A 33 15.46 -4.19 10.62
N VAL A 34 14.90 -3.83 11.77
CA VAL A 34 15.19 -4.46 13.06
C VAL A 34 14.11 -5.48 13.35
N GLU A 35 14.51 -6.71 13.65
CA GLU A 35 13.58 -7.81 13.85
C GLU A 35 13.91 -8.64 15.09
N ARG A 36 12.95 -9.43 15.58
CA ARG A 36 13.20 -10.29 16.74
C ARG A 36 14.22 -11.38 16.40
N PRO A 37 15.22 -11.65 17.28
CA PRO A 37 16.09 -12.80 17.12
C PRO A 37 15.30 -14.11 16.95
N GLY A 38 15.78 -14.98 16.06
CA GLY A 38 15.23 -16.32 15.77
C GLY A 38 13.92 -16.35 14.96
N THR A 39 12.99 -15.42 15.20
CA THR A 39 11.64 -15.44 14.58
C THR A 39 11.42 -14.35 13.55
N GLY A 40 12.07 -13.20 13.72
CA GLY A 40 11.90 -12.05 12.84
C GLY A 40 10.52 -11.37 12.95
N ASP A 41 10.15 -10.68 11.88
CA ASP A 41 8.80 -10.15 11.64
C ASP A 41 7.79 -11.27 11.35
N GLU A 42 6.56 -11.15 11.87
CA GLU A 42 5.46 -12.11 11.61
C GLU A 42 5.13 -12.26 10.12
N VAL A 43 5.35 -11.21 9.31
CA VAL A 43 5.08 -11.25 7.86
C VAL A 43 5.95 -12.28 7.11
N ARG A 44 7.03 -12.78 7.74
CA ARG A 44 7.83 -13.92 7.22
C ARG A 44 7.02 -15.19 7.05
N TYR A 45 5.94 -15.34 7.81
CA TYR A 45 5.11 -16.54 7.84
C TYR A 45 3.73 -16.35 7.18
N TRP A 46 3.50 -15.19 6.55
CA TRP A 46 2.21 -14.87 5.93
C TRP A 46 2.12 -15.31 4.48
N GLY A 47 0.95 -15.80 4.10
CA GLY A 47 0.64 -16.20 2.73
C GLY A 47 1.37 -17.47 2.28
N HIS A 48 1.63 -17.56 0.99
CA HIS A 48 2.35 -18.68 0.39
C HIS A 48 3.85 -18.58 0.67
N ASN A 49 4.48 -19.74 0.86
CA ASN A 49 5.92 -19.88 0.94
C ASN A 49 6.43 -20.84 -0.14
N LYS A 50 7.70 -20.72 -0.50
CA LYS A 50 8.44 -21.71 -1.28
C LYS A 50 9.55 -22.25 -0.39
N ASP A 51 9.55 -23.55 -0.12
CA ASP A 51 10.55 -24.22 0.71
C ASP A 51 10.75 -23.57 2.10
N GLY A 52 9.66 -23.09 2.71
CA GLY A 52 9.69 -22.40 4.01
C GLY A 52 10.00 -20.90 3.95
N VAL A 53 10.31 -20.35 2.78
CA VAL A 53 10.61 -18.93 2.58
C VAL A 53 9.33 -18.18 2.20
N GLY A 54 8.88 -17.27 3.07
CA GLY A 54 7.65 -16.50 2.87
C GLY A 54 7.75 -15.49 1.72
N LEU A 55 6.90 -15.64 0.69
CA LEU A 55 6.94 -14.79 -0.51
C LEU A 55 6.47 -13.36 -0.23
N MET A 56 5.55 -13.17 0.70
CA MET A 56 5.08 -11.84 1.10
C MET A 56 6.20 -11.02 1.73
N TYR A 57 7.01 -11.63 2.58
CA TYR A 57 8.18 -10.98 3.17
C TYR A 57 9.22 -10.58 2.10
N LYS A 58 9.45 -11.44 1.11
CA LYS A 58 10.36 -11.14 -0.01
C LYS A 58 9.94 -9.91 -0.80
N LEU A 59 8.63 -9.66 -0.93
CA LEU A 59 8.10 -8.44 -1.53
C LEU A 59 8.27 -7.22 -0.61
N ILE A 60 7.69 -7.27 0.59
CA ILE A 60 7.52 -6.10 1.46
C ILE A 60 8.85 -5.60 2.04
N ASN A 61 9.80 -6.49 2.24
CA ASN A 61 11.11 -6.14 2.79
C ASN A 61 12.21 -6.05 1.73
N ARG A 62 11.85 -6.00 0.44
CA ARG A 62 12.81 -5.76 -0.65
C ARG A 62 13.64 -4.51 -0.38
N ASN A 63 14.86 -4.48 -0.90
CA ASN A 63 15.80 -3.35 -0.77
C ASN A 63 16.29 -3.00 0.67
N LYS A 64 15.82 -3.69 1.71
CA LYS A 64 16.22 -3.45 3.11
C LYS A 64 17.41 -4.31 3.53
N LYS A 65 18.16 -3.85 4.52
CA LYS A 65 19.07 -4.68 5.33
C LYS A 65 18.29 -5.26 6.51
N SER A 66 18.61 -6.48 6.95
CA SER A 66 17.96 -7.11 8.13
C SER A 66 18.99 -7.34 9.23
N ILE A 67 18.67 -6.82 10.41
CA ILE A 67 19.37 -7.13 11.65
C ILE A 67 18.39 -7.68 12.68
N THR A 68 18.89 -8.43 13.65
CA THR A 68 18.09 -8.87 14.79
C THR A 68 18.38 -8.02 16.02
N ALA A 69 17.36 -7.67 16.80
CA ALA A 69 17.49 -7.14 18.16
C ALA A 69 16.19 -7.35 18.95
N ASP A 70 16.28 -7.83 20.20
CA ASP A 70 15.13 -7.83 21.10
C ASP A 70 14.97 -6.44 21.73
N LEU A 71 13.99 -5.67 21.26
CA LEU A 71 13.75 -4.29 21.72
C LEU A 71 13.33 -4.19 23.20
N ARG A 72 13.11 -5.32 23.88
CA ARG A 72 12.80 -5.38 25.32
C ARG A 72 14.06 -5.55 26.17
N SER A 73 15.18 -5.97 25.58
CA SER A 73 16.42 -6.23 26.29
C SER A 73 17.30 -4.97 26.34
N PRO A 74 18.17 -4.83 27.37
CA PRO A 74 19.10 -3.71 27.44
C PRO A 74 19.99 -3.60 26.19
N ILE A 75 20.46 -4.72 25.66
CA ILE A 75 21.32 -4.75 24.47
C ILE A 75 20.57 -4.33 23.21
N GLY A 76 19.31 -4.75 23.02
CA GLY A 76 18.52 -4.34 21.86
C GLY A 76 18.15 -2.86 21.90
N VAL A 77 17.88 -2.33 23.10
CA VAL A 77 17.68 -0.88 23.31
C VAL A 77 18.94 -0.09 22.97
N GLU A 78 20.11 -0.57 23.39
CA GLU A 78 21.40 0.06 23.08
C GLU A 78 21.70 0.04 21.57
N ILE A 79 21.43 -1.07 20.88
CA ILE A 79 21.55 -1.18 19.42
C ILE A 79 20.72 -0.08 18.74
N VAL A 80 19.45 0.09 19.10
CA VAL A 80 18.58 1.13 18.51
C VAL A 80 19.11 2.53 18.80
N LYS A 81 19.59 2.80 20.02
CA LYS A 81 20.15 4.10 20.37
C LYS A 81 21.37 4.46 19.51
N ARG A 82 22.29 3.52 19.29
CA ARG A 82 23.45 3.75 18.41
C ARG A 82 23.06 3.90 16.94
N LEU A 83 22.10 3.10 16.46
CA LEU A 83 21.58 3.25 15.10
C LEU A 83 20.97 4.64 14.84
N VAL A 84 20.39 5.25 15.86
CA VAL A 84 19.72 6.55 15.75
C VAL A 84 20.69 7.73 15.65
N GLU A 85 21.94 7.57 16.10
CA GLU A 85 22.96 8.64 16.08
C GLU A 85 23.15 9.24 14.68
N ASP A 86 23.02 8.41 13.63
CA ASP A 86 23.19 8.81 12.24
C ASP A 86 22.00 8.44 11.33
N ALA A 87 20.82 8.22 11.94
CA ALA A 87 19.56 7.97 11.23
C ALA A 87 18.83 9.28 10.90
N ASP A 88 18.06 9.28 9.81
CA ASP A 88 17.15 10.37 9.50
C ASP A 88 15.74 10.10 10.00
N ILE A 89 15.30 8.84 9.87
CA ILE A 89 13.93 8.43 10.14
C ILE A 89 13.94 7.14 10.99
N VAL A 90 13.06 7.08 11.98
CA VAL A 90 12.62 5.84 12.63
C VAL A 90 11.16 5.60 12.27
N ILE A 91 10.82 4.41 11.78
CA ILE A 91 9.43 4.00 11.51
C ILE A 91 9.05 2.93 12.52
N GLU A 92 7.92 3.11 13.20
CA GLU A 92 7.43 2.18 14.21
C GLU A 92 5.89 2.09 14.20
N ASN A 93 5.36 0.93 14.62
CA ASN A 93 3.92 0.67 14.69
C ASN A 93 3.48 -0.08 15.95
N TYR A 94 4.23 0.06 17.04
CA TYR A 94 3.85 -0.52 18.32
C TYR A 94 2.71 0.26 18.97
N ARG A 95 2.01 -0.39 19.90
CA ARG A 95 0.95 0.28 20.66
C ARG A 95 1.52 1.50 21.39
N LYS A 96 0.71 2.55 21.50
CA LYS A 96 1.02 3.77 22.23
C LYS A 96 1.71 3.50 23.57
N GLY A 97 2.83 4.18 23.80
CA GLY A 97 3.62 4.07 25.03
C GLY A 97 4.58 2.88 25.08
N THR A 98 4.62 2.01 24.06
CA THR A 98 5.48 0.81 24.08
C THR A 98 6.95 1.18 23.97
N LEU A 99 7.32 2.00 22.98
CA LEU A 99 8.71 2.46 22.82
C LEU A 99 9.18 3.26 24.04
N GLU A 100 8.29 4.08 24.62
CA GLU A 100 8.59 4.84 25.84
C GLU A 100 8.90 3.92 27.01
N LYS A 101 8.14 2.83 27.20
CA LYS A 101 8.43 1.80 28.22
C LYS A 101 9.76 1.10 28.03
N TRP A 102 10.18 0.92 26.77
CA TRP A 102 11.49 0.33 26.44
C TRP A 102 12.63 1.34 26.47
N GLY A 103 12.34 2.63 26.68
CA GLY A 103 13.36 3.68 26.73
C GLY A 103 13.90 4.10 25.35
N ILE A 104 13.12 3.84 24.28
CA ILE A 104 13.42 4.22 22.90
C ILE A 104 12.30 5.08 22.28
N GLY A 105 11.51 5.77 23.12
CA GLY A 105 10.54 6.76 22.66
C GLY A 105 11.19 8.02 22.09
N TYR A 106 10.40 8.86 21.42
CA TYR A 106 10.88 10.06 20.74
C TYR A 106 11.66 11.01 21.66
N ASP A 107 11.19 11.25 22.89
CA ASP A 107 11.84 12.15 23.86
C ASP A 107 13.23 11.64 24.29
N THR A 108 13.49 10.34 24.17
CA THR A 108 14.82 9.76 24.42
C THR A 108 15.67 9.84 23.16
N LEU A 109 15.14 9.39 22.03
CA LEU A 109 15.90 9.28 20.78
C LEU A 109 16.25 10.64 20.17
N SER A 110 15.37 11.64 20.31
CA SER A 110 15.63 13.01 19.84
C SER A 110 16.71 13.75 20.63
N LYS A 111 17.04 13.31 21.85
CA LYS A 111 18.20 13.84 22.61
C LYS A 111 19.52 13.34 22.07
N ILE A 112 19.53 12.12 21.51
CA ILE A 112 20.68 11.53 20.82
C ILE A 112 20.83 12.20 19.45
N ASN A 113 19.72 12.33 18.72
CA ASN A 113 19.69 12.94 17.40
C ASN A 113 18.55 13.97 17.29
N PRO A 114 18.84 15.28 17.47
CA PRO A 114 17.84 16.34 17.37
C PRO A 114 17.20 16.50 15.99
N GLY A 115 17.81 15.93 14.95
CA GLY A 115 17.32 15.92 13.57
C GLY A 115 16.41 14.74 13.23
N LEU A 116 16.17 13.83 14.19
CA LEU A 116 15.43 12.59 13.97
C LEU A 116 13.94 12.84 13.69
N ILE A 117 13.44 12.24 12.62
CA ILE A 117 12.02 12.11 12.34
C ILE A 117 11.54 10.76 12.87
N MET A 118 10.47 10.72 13.65
CA MET A 118 9.85 9.47 14.09
C MET A 118 8.45 9.35 13.49
N VAL A 119 8.23 8.35 12.66
CA VAL A 119 6.93 8.04 12.06
C VAL A 119 6.26 6.94 12.86
N ARG A 120 5.11 7.25 13.44
CA ARG A 120 4.32 6.36 14.28
C ARG A 120 3.02 6.02 13.57
N ILE A 121 2.87 4.75 13.20
CA ILE A 121 1.71 4.26 12.46
C ILE A 121 0.96 3.28 13.37
N THR A 122 -0.16 3.70 13.95
CA THR A 122 -0.89 2.87 14.92
C THR A 122 -2.34 2.68 14.55
N GLY A 123 -3.09 1.86 15.29
CA GLY A 123 -4.52 1.63 15.03
C GLY A 123 -5.34 2.91 14.89
N PHE A 124 -5.17 3.84 15.84
CA PHE A 124 -6.02 5.02 15.99
C PHE A 124 -5.22 6.31 16.28
N GLY A 125 -3.91 6.32 16.04
CA GLY A 125 -3.01 7.43 16.36
C GLY A 125 -2.58 7.45 17.83
N GLN A 126 -1.62 8.32 18.18
CA GLN A 126 -1.16 8.48 19.56
C GLN A 126 -2.12 9.33 20.41
N THR A 127 -3.17 9.92 19.84
CA THR A 127 -4.10 10.80 20.55
C THR A 127 -5.57 10.38 20.38
N GLY A 128 -6.48 11.01 21.13
CA GLY A 128 -7.89 10.66 21.12
C GLY A 128 -8.26 9.44 21.99
N PRO A 129 -9.57 9.19 22.16
CA PRO A 129 -10.10 8.21 23.09
C PRO A 129 -9.73 6.77 22.72
N ASN A 130 -9.53 6.48 21.43
CA ASN A 130 -9.22 5.15 20.92
C ASN A 130 -7.71 4.84 20.87
N SER A 131 -6.83 5.78 21.22
CA SER A 131 -5.36 5.63 21.09
C SER A 131 -4.73 4.45 21.85
N HIS A 132 -5.44 3.88 22.83
CA HIS A 132 -4.98 2.71 23.59
C HIS A 132 -5.44 1.37 23.00
N ARG A 133 -6.35 1.38 22.02
CA ARG A 133 -6.94 0.16 21.45
C ARG A 133 -5.96 -0.53 20.49
N PRO A 134 -6.00 -1.86 20.39
CA PRO A 134 -5.33 -2.56 19.30
C PRO A 134 -5.93 -2.18 17.95
N GLY A 135 -5.11 -2.14 16.91
CA GLY A 135 -5.55 -1.90 15.53
C GLY A 135 -4.81 -2.76 14.53
N PHE A 136 -5.52 -3.13 13.47
CA PHE A 136 -5.07 -3.89 12.30
C PHE A 136 -5.84 -3.37 11.09
N GLY A 137 -5.32 -3.56 9.87
CA GLY A 137 -5.94 -3.07 8.63
C GLY A 137 -7.43 -3.38 8.51
N THR A 138 -7.84 -4.62 8.77
CA THR A 138 -9.26 -5.03 8.74
C THR A 138 -10.17 -4.19 9.64
N LEU A 139 -9.69 -3.82 10.83
CA LEU A 139 -10.47 -2.97 11.74
C LEU A 139 -10.56 -1.55 11.22
N ALA A 140 -9.48 -1.05 10.61
CA ALA A 140 -9.42 0.27 10.02
C ALA A 140 -10.30 0.40 8.77
N GLU A 141 -10.43 -0.65 7.95
CA GLU A 141 -11.34 -0.71 6.80
C GLU A 141 -12.81 -0.57 7.23
N GLY A 142 -13.19 -1.22 8.32
CA GLY A 142 -14.51 -1.02 8.93
C GLY A 142 -14.65 0.37 9.55
N TYR A 143 -13.65 0.79 10.32
CA TYR A 143 -13.72 2.04 11.09
C TYR A 143 -13.70 3.31 10.23
N ALA A 144 -12.98 3.28 9.10
CA ALA A 144 -12.93 4.38 8.15
C ALA A 144 -14.22 4.53 7.32
N GLY A 145 -15.11 3.53 7.34
CA GLY A 145 -16.35 3.52 6.54
C GLY A 145 -16.26 2.78 5.20
N TYR A 146 -15.07 2.31 4.81
CA TYR A 146 -14.86 1.60 3.53
C TYR A 146 -15.75 0.36 3.41
N ALA A 147 -15.77 -0.48 4.46
CA ALA A 147 -16.54 -1.70 4.42
C ALA A 147 -18.05 -1.43 4.28
N TYR A 148 -18.54 -0.37 4.94
CA TYR A 148 -19.97 -0.02 4.93
C TYR A 148 -20.47 0.26 3.52
N ILE A 149 -19.69 0.96 2.69
CA ILE A 149 -20.07 1.37 1.33
C ILE A 149 -19.71 0.36 0.24
N THR A 150 -18.99 -0.72 0.59
CA THR A 150 -18.46 -1.69 -0.38
C THR A 150 -19.30 -2.95 -0.41
N GLY A 151 -19.68 -3.39 -1.62
CA GLY A 151 -20.49 -4.58 -1.86
C GLY A 151 -21.85 -4.28 -2.47
N TYR A 152 -22.69 -5.30 -2.57
CA TYR A 152 -24.05 -5.14 -3.08
C TYR A 152 -25.02 -4.69 -1.97
N PRO A 153 -26.07 -3.89 -2.30
CA PRO A 153 -27.01 -3.36 -1.30
C PRO A 153 -27.67 -4.45 -0.45
N ASP A 154 -28.03 -5.58 -1.08
CA ASP A 154 -28.72 -6.73 -0.50
C ASP A 154 -27.81 -7.72 0.23
N ARG A 155 -26.51 -7.42 0.32
CA ARG A 155 -25.50 -8.28 0.95
C ARG A 155 -24.79 -7.56 2.10
N PRO A 156 -24.15 -8.32 3.02
CA PRO A 156 -23.34 -7.74 4.07
C PRO A 156 -22.23 -6.83 3.53
N PRO A 157 -21.78 -5.82 4.32
CA PRO A 157 -20.55 -5.06 4.07
C PRO A 157 -19.37 -5.95 3.68
N LEU A 158 -18.62 -5.56 2.66
CA LEU A 158 -17.45 -6.30 2.19
C LEU A 158 -16.15 -5.61 2.61
N LEU A 159 -15.22 -6.43 3.10
CA LEU A 159 -13.82 -6.05 3.28
C LEU A 159 -13.08 -6.19 1.93
N PRO A 160 -12.00 -5.44 1.71
CA PRO A 160 -11.18 -5.56 0.52
C PRO A 160 -10.45 -6.92 0.49
N GLY A 161 -10.15 -7.41 -0.72
CA GLY A 161 -9.43 -8.67 -0.93
C GLY A 161 -7.92 -8.62 -0.60
N PHE A 162 -7.44 -7.50 -0.06
CA PHE A 162 -6.05 -7.26 0.33
C PHE A 162 -6.02 -6.24 1.48
N GLY A 163 -4.87 -6.02 2.12
CA GLY A 163 -4.73 -5.11 3.27
C GLY A 163 -4.79 -3.62 2.88
N LEU A 164 -5.94 -3.16 2.37
CA LEU A 164 -6.11 -1.82 1.82
C LEU A 164 -5.75 -0.71 2.81
N ALA A 165 -6.21 -0.82 4.07
CA ALA A 165 -5.89 0.19 5.08
C ALA A 165 -4.40 0.20 5.44
N ASP A 166 -3.77 -0.98 5.52
CA ASP A 166 -2.32 -1.06 5.79
C ASP A 166 -1.50 -0.53 4.61
N ASP A 167 -1.88 -0.84 3.37
CA ASP A 167 -1.18 -0.41 2.17
C ASP A 167 -1.30 1.10 1.95
N THR A 168 -2.49 1.66 2.13
CA THR A 168 -2.71 3.11 2.07
C THR A 168 -1.99 3.84 3.19
N ALA A 169 -1.94 3.27 4.40
CA ALA A 169 -1.14 3.79 5.49
C ALA A 169 0.37 3.71 5.22
N GLY A 170 0.83 2.64 4.56
CA GLY A 170 2.22 2.52 4.14
C GLY A 170 2.63 3.60 3.13
N LEU A 171 1.80 3.84 2.13
CA LEU A 171 2.02 4.91 1.17
C LEU A 171 2.01 6.29 1.85
N MET A 172 1.05 6.54 2.75
CA MET A 172 0.97 7.79 3.50
C MET A 172 2.18 7.97 4.43
N GLY A 173 2.67 6.91 5.08
CA GLY A 173 3.86 6.95 5.92
C GLY A 173 5.12 7.34 5.14
N ALA A 174 5.31 6.78 3.93
CA ALA A 174 6.39 7.19 3.04
C ALA A 174 6.24 8.66 2.58
N TYR A 175 5.04 9.07 2.18
CA TYR A 175 4.76 10.45 1.79
C TYR A 175 5.04 11.44 2.93
N LEU A 176 4.52 11.20 4.12
CA LEU A 176 4.72 12.07 5.27
C LEU A 176 6.18 12.06 5.76
N SER A 177 6.92 10.96 5.58
CA SER A 177 8.37 10.93 5.79
C SER A 177 9.08 11.92 4.89
N MET A 178 8.74 11.93 3.60
CA MET A 178 9.30 12.87 2.63
C MET A 178 8.91 14.32 2.92
N VAL A 179 7.66 14.58 3.32
CA VAL A 179 7.21 15.90 3.77
C VAL A 179 8.00 16.35 5.01
N ALA A 180 8.20 15.47 5.99
CA ALA A 180 8.95 15.78 7.20
C ALA A 180 10.44 16.04 6.93
N LEU A 181 11.06 15.27 6.02
CA LEU A 181 12.43 15.53 5.55
C LEU A 181 12.52 16.91 4.89
N GLN A 182 11.56 17.26 4.04
CA GLN A 182 11.51 18.58 3.40
C GLN A 182 11.25 19.72 4.39
N ALA A 183 10.47 19.48 5.45
CA ALA A 183 10.28 20.46 6.52
C ALA A 183 11.57 20.65 7.34
N ARG A 184 12.30 19.56 7.61
CA ARG A 184 13.58 19.57 8.33
C ARG A 184 14.63 20.45 7.65
N THR A 185 14.68 20.47 6.31
CA THR A 185 15.61 21.35 5.57
C THR A 185 15.27 22.83 5.70
N LYS A 186 14.03 23.17 6.05
CA LYS A 186 13.54 24.55 6.19
C LYS A 186 13.50 25.06 7.64
N ASN A 187 13.58 24.17 8.63
CA ASN A 187 13.36 24.50 10.04
C ASN A 187 14.66 24.48 10.88
N GLY A 188 15.82 24.64 10.24
CA GLY A 188 17.12 24.59 10.92
C GLY A 188 17.59 23.17 11.27
N GLY A 189 17.07 22.14 10.59
CA GLY A 189 17.52 20.76 10.76
C GLY A 189 16.83 19.99 11.88
N LYS A 190 15.81 20.56 12.54
CA LYS A 190 15.12 19.91 13.65
C LYS A 190 14.15 18.83 13.17
N GLY A 191 14.23 17.66 13.78
CA GLY A 191 13.31 16.54 13.57
C GLY A 191 11.92 16.77 14.17
N GLN A 192 11.02 15.81 13.97
CA GLN A 192 9.65 15.85 14.50
C GLN A 192 9.01 14.46 14.57
N ILE A 193 7.85 14.37 15.22
CA ILE A 193 6.98 13.18 15.16
C ILE A 193 6.00 13.35 13.98
N VAL A 194 5.83 12.28 13.21
CA VAL A 194 4.69 12.09 12.31
C VAL A 194 3.81 11.04 12.97
N ASP A 195 2.58 11.39 13.34
CA ASP A 195 1.61 10.50 14.01
C ASP A 195 0.32 10.43 13.22
N PHE A 196 -0.14 9.22 12.91
CA PHE A 196 -1.47 8.99 12.36
C PHE A 196 -1.96 7.57 12.65
N GLY A 197 -3.28 7.42 12.70
CA GLY A 197 -3.96 6.14 12.70
C GLY A 197 -4.06 5.52 11.30
N ILE A 198 -3.90 4.21 11.17
CA ILE A 198 -4.02 3.48 9.90
C ILE A 198 -5.38 3.68 9.20
N TYR A 199 -6.42 4.12 9.92
CA TYR A 199 -7.73 4.43 9.35
C TYR A 199 -7.78 5.79 8.63
N GLU A 200 -6.92 6.75 9.02
CA GLU A 200 -7.00 8.14 8.54
C GLU A 200 -6.68 8.29 7.03
N PRO A 201 -5.66 7.59 6.48
CA PRO A 201 -5.38 7.65 5.05
C PRO A 201 -6.56 7.12 4.23
N LEU A 202 -7.11 5.97 4.62
CA LEU A 202 -8.25 5.38 3.93
C LEU A 202 -9.48 6.29 4.04
N PHE A 203 -9.80 6.80 5.24
CA PHE A 203 -10.88 7.77 5.46
C PHE A 203 -10.76 8.99 4.53
N THR A 204 -9.55 9.52 4.35
CA THR A 204 -9.28 10.64 3.45
C THR A 204 -9.54 10.29 1.99
N LEU A 205 -9.26 9.04 1.57
CA LEU A 205 -9.35 8.60 0.18
C LEU A 205 -10.77 8.15 -0.25
N LEU A 206 -11.70 7.93 0.70
CA LEU A 206 -13.07 7.51 0.38
C LEU A 206 -13.90 8.56 -0.38
N GLY A 207 -13.45 9.81 -0.39
CA GLY A 207 -14.06 10.87 -1.19
C GLY A 207 -15.05 11.73 -0.40
N PRO A 208 -16.16 12.18 -1.01
CA PRO A 208 -16.93 13.33 -0.54
C PRO A 208 -17.87 13.03 0.64
N GLN A 209 -17.84 11.84 1.25
CA GLN A 209 -18.80 11.43 2.28
C GLN A 209 -18.96 12.44 3.42
N VAL A 210 -17.85 13.03 3.86
CA VAL A 210 -17.87 14.04 4.93
C VAL A 210 -18.65 15.28 4.50
N VAL A 211 -18.41 15.79 3.30
CA VAL A 211 -19.07 17.01 2.81
C VAL A 211 -20.52 16.75 2.40
N ASP A 212 -20.82 15.57 1.87
CA ASP A 212 -22.19 15.17 1.51
C ASP A 212 -23.06 14.99 2.76
N TYR A 213 -22.52 14.37 3.82
CA TYR A 213 -23.25 14.24 5.07
C TYR A 213 -23.43 15.59 5.78
N ASP A 214 -22.38 16.40 5.86
CA ASP A 214 -22.43 17.71 6.51
C ASP A 214 -23.42 18.67 5.83
N GLN A 215 -23.42 18.71 4.49
CA GLN A 215 -24.23 19.67 3.74
C GLN A 215 -25.64 19.16 3.43
N LEU A 216 -25.82 17.85 3.25
CA LEU A 216 -27.07 17.26 2.75
C LEU A 216 -27.65 16.16 3.65
N GLY A 217 -26.93 15.71 4.68
CA GLY A 217 -27.33 14.58 5.51
C GLY A 217 -27.31 13.23 4.77
N VAL A 218 -26.67 13.18 3.60
CA VAL A 218 -26.64 11.98 2.75
C VAL A 218 -25.70 10.95 3.35
N VAL A 219 -26.20 9.74 3.57
CA VAL A 219 -25.40 8.56 3.91
C VAL A 219 -25.18 7.78 2.63
N GLN A 220 -23.93 7.64 2.21
CA GLN A 220 -23.59 6.82 1.05
C GLN A 220 -23.84 5.34 1.36
N GLU A 221 -24.60 4.68 0.49
CA GLU A 221 -24.93 3.26 0.60
C GLU A 221 -24.11 2.40 -0.37
N ARG A 222 -24.11 1.08 -0.12
CA ARG A 222 -23.54 0.07 -1.03
C ARG A 222 -24.24 0.12 -2.37
N ASN A 223 -23.47 0.11 -3.46
CA ASN A 223 -24.03 0.15 -4.82
C ASN A 223 -23.31 -0.78 -5.81
N GLY A 224 -22.76 -1.89 -5.30
CA GLY A 224 -21.99 -2.84 -6.11
C GLY A 224 -20.77 -2.15 -6.74
N SER A 225 -20.61 -2.33 -8.05
CA SER A 225 -19.53 -1.74 -8.85
C SER A 225 -19.87 -0.34 -9.39
N ARG A 226 -21.00 0.27 -9.01
CA ARG A 226 -21.41 1.62 -9.45
C ARG A 226 -20.78 2.71 -8.59
N LEU A 227 -20.69 3.92 -9.17
CA LEU A 227 -20.36 5.14 -8.42
C LEU A 227 -21.61 5.99 -8.21
N PRO A 228 -21.75 6.68 -7.06
CA PRO A 228 -22.95 7.49 -6.76
C PRO A 228 -22.99 8.82 -7.53
N PHE A 229 -21.93 9.18 -8.27
CA PHE A 229 -21.78 10.48 -8.93
C PHE A 229 -21.53 10.40 -10.44
N THR A 230 -21.45 9.20 -11.02
CA THR A 230 -21.26 9.04 -12.46
C THR A 230 -21.85 7.73 -12.99
N ALA A 231 -22.43 7.77 -14.19
CA ALA A 231 -22.95 6.61 -14.89
C ALA A 231 -22.79 6.75 -16.43
N PRO A 232 -22.57 5.64 -17.16
CA PRO A 232 -22.34 4.29 -16.66
C PRO A 232 -20.91 4.11 -16.12
N ARG A 233 -20.78 3.42 -14.99
CA ARG A 233 -19.51 2.89 -14.48
C ARG A 233 -19.83 1.58 -13.79
N ASN A 234 -19.50 0.44 -14.41
CA ASN A 234 -19.80 -0.87 -13.85
C ASN A 234 -18.91 -1.97 -14.47
N THR A 235 -19.04 -3.19 -13.96
CA THR A 235 -18.48 -4.41 -14.55
C THR A 235 -19.58 -5.21 -15.24
N TYR A 236 -19.33 -5.67 -16.46
CA TYR A 236 -20.29 -6.39 -17.29
C TYR A 236 -19.74 -7.74 -17.72
N ARG A 237 -20.63 -8.73 -17.80
CA ARG A 237 -20.29 -10.08 -18.23
C ARG A 237 -20.38 -10.19 -19.75
N THR A 238 -19.33 -10.72 -20.37
CA THR A 238 -19.24 -10.94 -21.82
C THR A 238 -19.79 -12.31 -22.21
N LYS A 239 -19.94 -12.55 -23.51
CA LYS A 239 -20.47 -13.82 -24.05
C LYS A 239 -19.65 -15.05 -23.61
N ASP A 240 -18.34 -14.90 -23.48
CA ASP A 240 -17.39 -15.95 -23.07
C ASP A 240 -17.25 -16.11 -21.53
N ASP A 241 -18.23 -15.62 -20.75
CA ASP A 241 -18.30 -15.68 -19.28
C ASP A 241 -17.11 -14.98 -18.57
N LYS A 242 -16.46 -14.05 -19.27
CA LYS A 242 -15.45 -13.15 -18.72
C LYS A 242 -16.08 -11.79 -18.40
N TRP A 243 -15.26 -10.88 -17.87
CA TRP A 243 -15.73 -9.58 -17.37
C TRP A 243 -14.93 -8.43 -17.94
N VAL A 244 -15.63 -7.34 -18.27
CA VAL A 244 -15.05 -6.04 -18.61
C VAL A 244 -15.47 -4.98 -17.60
N SER A 245 -14.57 -4.07 -17.28
CA SER A 245 -14.88 -2.82 -16.58
C SER A 245 -15.11 -1.73 -17.62
N ILE A 246 -16.20 -0.97 -17.50
CA ILE A 246 -16.57 0.11 -18.43
C ILE A 246 -16.75 1.41 -17.65
N SER A 247 -16.35 2.53 -18.27
CA SER A 247 -16.59 3.88 -17.76
C SER A 247 -17.03 4.84 -18.88
N GLY A 248 -18.32 5.17 -18.90
CA GLY A 248 -18.92 6.17 -19.78
C GLY A 248 -19.19 7.50 -19.08
N SER A 249 -18.32 7.91 -18.16
CA SER A 249 -18.59 9.02 -17.22
C SER A 249 -18.84 10.37 -17.90
N ALA A 250 -18.19 10.63 -19.05
CA ALA A 250 -18.44 11.83 -19.85
C ALA A 250 -19.47 11.54 -20.95
N GLN A 251 -20.30 12.54 -21.30
CA GLN A 251 -21.36 12.38 -22.30
C GLN A 251 -20.85 11.82 -23.64
N SER A 252 -19.76 12.39 -24.16
CA SER A 252 -19.17 11.92 -25.43
C SER A 252 -18.64 10.48 -25.34
N THR A 253 -18.15 10.06 -24.16
CA THR A 253 -17.69 8.68 -23.96
C THR A 253 -18.87 7.72 -23.88
N PHE A 254 -19.97 8.14 -23.25
CA PHE A 254 -21.21 7.37 -23.22
C PHE A 254 -21.79 7.17 -24.63
N GLU A 255 -21.83 8.22 -25.45
CA GLU A 255 -22.30 8.15 -26.84
C GLU A 255 -21.45 7.21 -27.68
N ARG A 256 -20.11 7.35 -27.65
CA ARG A 256 -19.19 6.46 -28.39
C ARG A 256 -19.30 5.00 -27.95
N MET A 257 -19.50 4.77 -26.66
CA MET A 257 -19.74 3.43 -26.13
C MET A 257 -21.06 2.85 -26.66
N CYS A 258 -22.14 3.64 -26.73
CA CYS A 258 -23.41 3.18 -27.29
C CYS A 258 -23.32 2.90 -28.79
N ASP A 259 -22.57 3.71 -29.54
CA ASP A 259 -22.29 3.47 -30.95
C ASP A 259 -21.49 2.16 -31.14
N ALA A 260 -20.44 1.94 -30.32
CA ALA A 260 -19.66 0.71 -30.33
C ALA A 260 -20.53 -0.53 -30.03
N LEU A 261 -21.45 -0.42 -29.08
CA LEU A 261 -22.38 -1.49 -28.70
C LEU A 261 -23.59 -1.62 -29.65
N ASN A 262 -23.67 -0.81 -30.71
CA ASN A 262 -24.79 -0.75 -31.65
C ASN A 262 -26.15 -0.53 -30.97
N VAL A 263 -26.18 0.37 -29.98
CA VAL A 263 -27.38 0.85 -29.26
C VAL A 263 -27.49 2.39 -29.29
N PRO A 264 -27.43 3.03 -30.48
CA PRO A 264 -27.36 4.49 -30.63
C PRO A 264 -28.63 5.24 -30.18
N GLU A 265 -29.69 4.51 -29.83
CA GLU A 265 -30.89 5.05 -29.22
C GLU A 265 -30.74 5.37 -27.73
N LEU A 266 -29.83 4.71 -26.99
CA LEU A 266 -29.69 4.93 -25.55
C LEU A 266 -29.35 6.38 -25.20
N PRO A 267 -28.40 7.07 -25.87
CA PRO A 267 -28.12 8.48 -25.58
C PRO A 267 -29.28 9.44 -25.90
N LYS A 268 -30.30 8.99 -26.64
CA LYS A 268 -31.47 9.78 -27.03
C LYS A 268 -32.70 9.50 -26.17
N ASP A 269 -32.65 8.48 -25.32
CA ASP A 269 -33.71 8.15 -24.37
C ASP A 269 -33.77 9.23 -23.29
N GLU A 270 -34.98 9.73 -22.99
CA GLU A 270 -35.22 10.77 -21.97
C GLU A 270 -34.66 10.39 -20.59
N ARG A 271 -34.50 9.09 -20.31
CA ARG A 271 -33.90 8.57 -19.07
C ARG A 271 -32.38 8.71 -19.01
N PHE A 272 -31.68 8.91 -20.12
CA PHE A 272 -30.21 8.81 -20.21
C PHE A 272 -29.51 10.03 -20.84
N LEU A 273 -30.26 11.11 -21.10
CA LEU A 273 -29.78 12.31 -21.81
C LEU A 273 -28.57 12.98 -21.16
N ASP A 274 -28.47 12.92 -19.83
CA ASP A 274 -27.34 13.46 -19.08
C ASP A 274 -26.91 12.53 -17.93
N ASN A 275 -25.80 12.86 -17.28
CA ASN A 275 -25.25 12.06 -16.20
C ASN A 275 -26.19 11.92 -15.00
N ARG A 276 -26.97 12.96 -14.66
CA ARG A 276 -27.89 12.89 -13.51
C ARG A 276 -29.01 11.91 -13.80
N LEU A 277 -29.59 12.01 -14.99
CA LEU A 277 -30.65 11.10 -15.44
C LEU A 277 -30.13 9.66 -15.52
N ARG A 278 -28.90 9.45 -16.01
CA ARG A 278 -28.26 8.13 -16.00
C ARG A 278 -28.02 7.57 -14.60
N ILE A 279 -27.70 8.40 -13.61
CA ILE A 279 -27.57 7.96 -12.21
C ILE A 279 -28.94 7.56 -11.66
N GLU A 280 -29.97 8.38 -11.87
CA GLU A 280 -31.35 8.08 -11.42
C GLU A 280 -31.89 6.79 -12.03
N ASN A 281 -31.49 6.49 -13.27
CA ASN A 281 -31.93 5.33 -14.03
C ASN A 281 -30.84 4.26 -14.20
N SER A 282 -29.84 4.20 -13.30
CA SER A 282 -28.63 3.40 -13.50
C SER A 282 -28.87 1.91 -13.66
N ILE A 283 -29.91 1.38 -12.99
CA ILE A 283 -30.28 -0.05 -13.12
C ILE A 283 -30.76 -0.33 -14.55
N ALA A 284 -31.70 0.47 -15.06
CA ALA A 284 -32.24 0.31 -16.41
C ALA A 284 -31.17 0.53 -17.48
N LEU A 285 -30.24 1.47 -17.25
CA LEU A 285 -29.11 1.69 -18.13
C LEU A 285 -28.18 0.47 -18.18
N ASP A 286 -27.80 -0.05 -17.01
CA ASP A 286 -26.90 -1.20 -16.93
C ASP A 286 -27.54 -2.46 -17.52
N ASP A 287 -28.84 -2.68 -17.35
CA ASP A 287 -29.54 -3.81 -17.96
C ASP A 287 -29.48 -3.76 -19.49
N ALA A 288 -29.70 -2.57 -20.08
CA ALA A 288 -29.59 -2.36 -21.52
C ALA A 288 -28.15 -2.56 -22.04
N LEU A 289 -27.16 -2.06 -21.30
CA LEU A 289 -25.75 -2.26 -21.65
C LEU A 289 -25.33 -3.73 -21.50
N GLN A 290 -25.78 -4.41 -20.45
CA GLN A 290 -25.51 -5.83 -20.23
C GLN A 290 -26.09 -6.69 -21.36
N GLU A 291 -27.30 -6.40 -21.85
CA GLU A 291 -27.91 -7.11 -22.98
C GLU A 291 -27.11 -6.93 -24.29
N ALA A 292 -26.48 -5.77 -24.50
CA ALA A 292 -25.61 -5.56 -25.65
C ALA A 292 -24.25 -6.27 -25.48
N ILE A 293 -23.66 -6.18 -24.29
CA ILE A 293 -22.32 -6.70 -23.98
C ILE A 293 -22.28 -8.23 -23.94
N GLU A 294 -23.32 -8.90 -23.45
CA GLU A 294 -23.34 -10.38 -23.36
C GLU A 294 -23.37 -11.10 -24.72
N LYS A 295 -23.46 -10.36 -25.83
CA LYS A 295 -23.48 -10.87 -27.20
C LYS A 295 -22.07 -10.94 -27.82
N VAL A 296 -21.07 -10.33 -27.19
CA VAL A 296 -19.70 -10.19 -27.73
C VAL A 296 -18.69 -10.83 -26.76
N ASP A 297 -17.67 -11.50 -27.31
CA ASP A 297 -16.59 -12.07 -26.49
C ASP A 297 -15.69 -10.93 -25.96
N ARG A 298 -15.03 -11.13 -24.81
CA ARG A 298 -14.28 -10.05 -24.14
C ARG A 298 -13.26 -9.33 -25.02
N ASP A 299 -12.41 -10.08 -25.70
CA ASP A 299 -11.27 -9.48 -26.42
C ASP A 299 -11.74 -8.80 -27.73
N GLU A 300 -12.83 -9.30 -28.33
CA GLU A 300 -13.53 -8.63 -29.43
C GLU A 300 -14.15 -7.32 -28.96
N LEU A 301 -14.80 -7.32 -27.79
CA LEU A 301 -15.40 -6.12 -27.21
C LEU A 301 -14.37 -5.03 -26.87
N ILE A 302 -13.21 -5.42 -26.31
CA ILE A 302 -12.11 -4.47 -26.05
C ILE A 302 -11.62 -3.86 -27.36
N SER A 303 -11.38 -4.68 -28.39
CA SER A 303 -10.95 -4.18 -29.71
C SER A 303 -11.97 -3.21 -30.32
N LEU A 304 -13.26 -3.54 -30.20
CA LEU A 304 -14.36 -2.69 -30.65
C LEU A 304 -14.41 -1.36 -29.89
N PHE A 305 -14.20 -1.36 -28.58
CA PHE A 305 -14.17 -0.13 -27.79
C PHE A 305 -12.98 0.76 -28.16
N ASP A 306 -11.81 0.17 -28.42
CA ASP A 306 -10.63 0.89 -28.88
C ASP A 306 -10.87 1.58 -30.24
N GLU A 307 -11.53 0.91 -31.19
CA GLU A 307 -11.89 1.49 -32.49
C GLU A 307 -12.79 2.73 -32.39
N PHE A 308 -13.66 2.76 -31.37
CA PHE A 308 -14.61 3.84 -31.13
C PHE A 308 -14.12 4.88 -30.11
N ASP A 309 -12.87 4.81 -29.62
CA ASP A 309 -12.35 5.67 -28.55
C ASP A 309 -13.26 5.65 -27.30
N ALA A 310 -13.81 4.47 -26.99
CA ALA A 310 -14.63 4.20 -25.81
C ALA A 310 -13.76 3.58 -24.70
N ALA A 311 -14.11 3.81 -23.43
CA ALA A 311 -13.30 3.38 -22.30
C ALA A 311 -13.79 2.03 -21.72
N ALA A 312 -13.03 0.97 -21.99
CA ALA A 312 -13.16 -0.33 -21.35
C ALA A 312 -11.80 -0.92 -20.97
N ALA A 313 -11.81 -1.86 -20.03
CA ALA A 313 -10.64 -2.67 -19.69
C ALA A 313 -11.07 -4.09 -19.29
N PRO A 314 -10.27 -5.13 -19.57
CA PRO A 314 -10.55 -6.47 -19.09
C PRO A 314 -10.37 -6.54 -17.57
N CYS A 315 -11.21 -7.33 -16.89
CA CYS A 315 -11.01 -7.68 -15.48
C CYS A 315 -9.99 -8.82 -15.37
N ASN A 316 -8.70 -8.49 -15.47
CA ASN A 316 -7.62 -9.47 -15.54
C ASN A 316 -7.38 -10.21 -14.20
N ASN A 317 -7.09 -11.51 -14.29
CA ASN A 317 -6.45 -12.25 -13.21
C ASN A 317 -4.90 -12.11 -13.27
N ILE A 318 -4.18 -12.70 -12.29
CA ILE A 318 -2.72 -12.55 -12.23
C ILE A 318 -1.98 -13.23 -13.39
N GLN A 319 -2.49 -14.35 -13.93
CA GLN A 319 -1.87 -15.00 -15.09
C GLN A 319 -1.92 -14.07 -16.31
N GLU A 320 -3.09 -13.49 -16.57
CA GLU A 320 -3.28 -12.55 -17.69
C GLU A 320 -2.37 -11.32 -17.53
N ILE A 321 -2.20 -10.79 -16.30
CA ILE A 321 -1.26 -9.70 -16.02
C ILE A 321 0.20 -10.09 -16.33
N PHE A 322 0.60 -11.33 -16.07
CA PHE A 322 1.95 -11.81 -16.37
C PHE A 322 2.20 -11.98 -17.88
N GLU A 323 1.15 -12.24 -18.65
CA GLU A 323 1.18 -12.44 -20.10
C GLU A 323 0.94 -11.12 -20.87
N ASP A 324 0.48 -10.07 -20.19
CA ASP A 324 0.10 -8.80 -20.81
C ASP A 324 1.30 -8.00 -21.38
N PRO A 325 1.26 -7.63 -22.67
CA PRO A 325 2.36 -6.93 -23.32
C PRO A 325 2.56 -5.49 -22.83
N HIS A 326 1.52 -4.83 -22.31
CA HIS A 326 1.63 -3.49 -21.74
C HIS A 326 2.36 -3.52 -20.39
N PHE A 327 2.01 -4.46 -19.51
CA PHE A 327 2.74 -4.69 -18.25
C PHE A 327 4.22 -5.01 -18.51
N ALA A 328 4.50 -5.85 -19.52
CA ALA A 328 5.86 -6.16 -19.94
C ALA A 328 6.60 -4.92 -20.48
N ALA A 329 6.00 -4.17 -21.42
CA ALA A 329 6.60 -2.97 -22.02
C ALA A 329 6.84 -1.85 -21.00
N ARG A 330 5.99 -1.75 -19.98
CA ARG A 330 6.16 -0.81 -18.87
C ARG A 330 7.10 -1.32 -17.78
N GLU A 331 7.58 -2.55 -17.87
CA GLU A 331 8.41 -3.22 -16.85
C GLU A 331 7.74 -3.20 -15.47
N ASN A 332 6.42 -3.39 -15.43
CA ASN A 332 5.67 -3.37 -14.17
C ASN A 332 5.94 -4.59 -13.28
N ILE A 333 6.48 -5.68 -13.86
CA ILE A 333 6.96 -6.85 -13.14
C ILE A 333 8.47 -6.95 -13.37
N VAL A 334 9.23 -7.05 -12.30
CA VAL A 334 10.70 -7.17 -12.33
C VAL A 334 11.14 -8.49 -11.72
N ALA A 335 12.17 -9.09 -12.32
CA ALA A 335 12.86 -10.26 -11.77
C ALA A 335 14.12 -9.82 -11.02
N VAL A 336 14.34 -10.39 -9.84
CA VAL A 336 15.59 -10.26 -9.07
C VAL A 336 16.03 -11.63 -8.59
N GLU A 337 17.33 -11.88 -8.55
CA GLU A 337 17.88 -13.11 -7.97
C GLU A 337 17.68 -13.13 -6.46
N ASP A 338 17.40 -14.31 -5.91
CA ASP A 338 17.24 -14.54 -4.48
C ASP A 338 17.86 -15.88 -4.07
N ASP A 339 18.83 -15.80 -3.16
CA ASP A 339 19.61 -16.97 -2.74
C ASP A 339 18.76 -17.97 -1.94
N GLU A 340 17.82 -17.50 -1.11
CA GLU A 340 16.94 -18.38 -0.31
C GLU A 340 15.94 -19.13 -1.19
N LEU A 341 15.58 -18.59 -2.36
CA LEU A 341 14.69 -19.24 -3.33
C LEU A 341 15.43 -20.03 -4.42
N SER A 342 16.76 -19.99 -4.42
CA SER A 342 17.65 -20.63 -5.40
C SER A 342 17.29 -20.27 -6.85
N GLY A 343 17.14 -18.97 -7.12
CA GLY A 343 16.91 -18.41 -8.46
C GLY A 343 16.17 -17.09 -8.42
N SER A 344 15.56 -16.70 -9.54
CA SER A 344 14.85 -15.43 -9.63
C SER A 344 13.43 -15.47 -9.03
N ILE A 345 13.06 -14.37 -8.38
CA ILE A 345 11.69 -14.04 -7.97
C ILE A 345 11.19 -12.85 -8.79
N ARG A 346 9.97 -12.96 -9.30
CA ARG A 346 9.27 -11.87 -10.00
C ARG A 346 8.27 -11.19 -9.07
N MET A 347 8.27 -9.86 -9.06
CA MET A 347 7.40 -9.04 -8.22
C MET A 347 7.03 -7.73 -8.91
N GLN A 348 6.10 -6.96 -8.32
CA GLN A 348 5.77 -5.62 -8.79
C GLN A 348 7.04 -4.76 -8.80
N ASN A 349 7.33 -4.04 -9.88
CA ASN A 349 8.47 -3.13 -9.92
C ASN A 349 8.19 -1.85 -9.10
N VAL A 350 9.18 -0.97 -8.98
CA VAL A 350 9.00 0.33 -8.33
C VAL A 350 7.95 1.15 -9.10
N VAL A 351 6.96 1.67 -8.39
CA VAL A 351 5.87 2.46 -8.97
C VAL A 351 6.38 3.82 -9.44
N GLY A 352 6.02 4.18 -10.68
CA GLY A 352 6.43 5.44 -11.30
C GLY A 352 7.87 5.40 -11.85
N LYS A 353 8.05 5.80 -13.11
CA LYS A 353 9.36 5.95 -13.74
C LYS A 353 9.76 7.42 -13.73
N LEU A 354 10.56 7.83 -12.75
CA LEU A 354 11.18 9.16 -12.75
C LEU A 354 12.17 9.23 -13.93
N SER A 355 12.04 10.26 -14.77
CA SER A 355 12.80 10.38 -16.04
C SER A 355 14.31 10.40 -15.85
N GLU A 356 14.80 11.03 -14.77
CA GLU A 356 16.24 11.18 -14.50
C GLU A 356 16.74 10.27 -13.38
N ASN A 357 15.89 9.94 -12.41
CA ASN A 357 16.29 9.29 -11.16
C ASN A 357 15.34 8.14 -10.79
N PRO A 358 15.15 7.12 -11.66
CA PRO A 358 14.21 6.04 -11.40
C PRO A 358 14.58 5.27 -10.13
N GLY A 359 13.56 4.81 -9.42
CA GLY A 359 13.74 3.83 -8.34
C GLY A 359 14.10 2.45 -8.91
N LYS A 360 14.56 1.55 -8.05
CA LYS A 360 14.96 0.20 -8.47
C LYS A 360 14.77 -0.82 -7.35
N VAL A 361 14.21 -1.99 -7.69
CA VAL A 361 14.32 -3.20 -6.88
C VAL A 361 15.72 -3.80 -7.11
N ARG A 362 16.58 -3.73 -6.09
CA ARG A 362 17.97 -4.20 -6.13
C ARG A 362 18.09 -5.64 -5.67
N HIS A 363 17.30 -6.02 -4.67
CA HIS A 363 17.19 -7.38 -4.16
C HIS A 363 15.84 -7.55 -3.46
N ALA A 364 15.38 -8.78 -3.35
CA ALA A 364 14.20 -9.14 -2.58
C ALA A 364 14.46 -9.01 -1.06
N GLY A 365 13.45 -9.31 -0.24
CA GLY A 365 13.56 -9.26 1.21
C GLY A 365 14.73 -10.11 1.75
N PRO A 366 15.61 -9.54 2.59
CA PRO A 366 16.81 -10.21 3.05
C PRO A 366 16.50 -11.35 4.03
N LYS A 367 17.37 -12.37 4.07
CA LYS A 367 17.37 -13.40 5.12
C LYS A 367 17.43 -12.74 6.50
N LEU A 368 16.80 -13.36 7.49
CA LEU A 368 16.79 -12.84 8.87
C LEU A 368 18.22 -12.63 9.38
N GLY A 369 18.53 -11.40 9.81
CA GLY A 369 19.81 -11.07 10.41
C GLY A 369 20.99 -11.10 9.43
N SER A 370 20.76 -11.13 8.11
CA SER A 370 21.84 -11.22 7.11
C SER A 370 22.82 -10.04 7.12
N SER A 371 22.46 -8.94 7.79
CA SER A 371 23.31 -7.77 7.97
C SER A 371 23.80 -7.59 9.41
N ASN A 372 23.65 -8.62 10.28
CA ASN A 372 24.12 -8.55 11.67
C ASN A 372 25.61 -8.27 11.78
N ALA A 373 26.46 -8.97 11.00
CA ALA A 373 27.90 -8.76 11.06
C ALA A 373 28.28 -7.34 10.60
N GLU A 374 27.82 -6.94 9.41
CA GLU A 374 28.08 -5.63 8.82
C GLU A 374 27.63 -4.47 9.73
N ILE A 375 26.44 -4.58 10.33
CA ILE A 375 25.86 -3.48 11.09
C ILE A 375 26.24 -3.54 12.56
N LEU A 376 26.04 -4.67 13.24
CA LEU A 376 26.25 -4.75 14.69
C LEU A 376 27.74 -4.75 15.04
N LEU A 377 28.57 -5.50 14.30
CA LEU A 377 29.99 -5.60 14.60
C LEU A 377 30.77 -4.46 13.95
N ASP A 378 30.73 -4.35 12.61
CA ASP A 378 31.63 -3.46 11.89
C ASP A 378 31.24 -1.99 12.06
N LYS A 379 29.94 -1.68 12.01
CA LYS A 379 29.45 -0.29 12.07
C LYS A 379 29.21 0.19 13.50
N LEU A 380 28.59 -0.62 14.35
CA LEU A 380 28.22 -0.22 15.72
C LEU A 380 29.24 -0.63 16.79
N GLY A 381 30.23 -1.46 16.44
CA GLY A 381 31.33 -1.83 17.33
C GLY A 381 30.91 -2.69 18.52
N PHE A 382 29.85 -3.51 18.39
CA PHE A 382 29.50 -4.47 19.42
C PHE A 382 30.49 -5.64 19.43
N ASP A 383 30.75 -6.17 20.62
CA ASP A 383 31.56 -7.38 20.76
C ASP A 383 30.78 -8.61 20.28
N LYS A 384 31.44 -9.45 19.47
CA LYS A 384 30.81 -10.63 18.89
C LYS A 384 30.45 -11.66 19.95
N GLU A 385 31.33 -11.92 20.91
CA GLU A 385 31.09 -12.91 21.95
C GLU A 385 29.94 -12.46 22.86
N GLU A 386 29.86 -11.17 23.19
CA GLU A 386 28.74 -10.59 23.95
C GLU A 386 27.41 -10.82 23.22
N LEU A 387 27.34 -10.57 21.91
CA LEU A 387 26.11 -10.75 21.13
C LEU A 387 25.73 -12.22 20.93
N GLU A 388 26.71 -13.12 20.73
CA GLU A 388 26.45 -14.56 20.63
C GLU A 388 25.84 -15.12 21.93
N ILE A 389 26.32 -14.66 23.10
CA ILE A 389 25.74 -15.03 24.41
C ILE A 389 24.26 -14.60 24.50
N GLN A 390 23.88 -13.50 23.84
CA GLN A 390 22.51 -13.00 23.78
C GLN A 390 21.67 -13.64 22.67
N GLY A 391 22.22 -14.63 21.94
CA GLY A 391 21.50 -15.41 20.92
C GLY A 391 21.49 -14.79 19.53
N TYR A 392 22.41 -13.88 19.23
CA TYR A 392 22.57 -13.30 17.89
C TYR A 392 23.41 -14.24 17.01
N THR A 393 23.07 -14.29 15.73
CA THR A 393 23.77 -15.11 14.72
C THR A 393 24.39 -14.22 13.65
N PHE A 394 25.53 -14.65 13.09
CA PHE A 394 26.33 -13.87 12.14
C PHE A 394 26.65 -14.62 10.84
N ASP A 395 25.90 -15.69 10.55
CA ASP A 395 26.08 -16.59 9.39
C ASP A 395 25.51 -16.06 8.07
#